data_AF-A0A9C9X4E5-F1
#
_entry.id   AF-A0A9C9X4E5-F1
#
_cell.length_a   1.000
_cell.length_b   1.000
_cell.length_c   1.000
_cell.angle_alpha   90.00
_cell.angle_beta   90.00
_cell.angle_gamma   90.00
#
_symmetry.space_group_name_H-M   'P 1'
#
loop_
_entity.id
_entity.type
_entity.pdbx_description
1 polymer ?
#
loop_
_entity_poly.entity_id
_entity_poly.type
_entity_poly.pdbx_seq_one_letter_code
_entity_poly.pdbx_strand_id
1 'polypeptide(L)' 'IVPASAFYPAENYHQEFYKKNPLRYEGYKVGSGRAGYLKEKWGDQKK' A
#
# COMPACT_ATOMS: atom_id res chain seq x y z
N ILE A 1 -19.99 4.75 17.78
CA ILE A 1 -19.71 3.41 17.19
C ILE A 1 -20.84 3.12 16.23
N VAL A 2 -20.54 2.74 14.98
CA VAL A 2 -21.56 2.41 13.97
C VAL A 2 -21.50 0.91 13.65
N PRO A 3 -22.64 0.26 13.36
CA PRO A 3 -22.65 -1.15 12.97
C PRO A 3 -21.95 -1.34 11.62
N ALA A 4 -21.25 -2.46 11.48
CA ALA A 4 -20.68 -2.85 10.18
C ALA A 4 -21.81 -3.13 9.17
N SER A 5 -21.64 -2.63 7.95
CA SER A 5 -22.52 -2.94 6.82
C SER A 5 -21.99 -4.14 6.04
N ALA A 6 -22.74 -4.56 5.01
CA ALA A 6 -22.25 -5.57 4.05
C ALA A 6 -20.89 -5.15 3.47
N PHE A 7 -19.95 -6.09 3.46
CA PHE A 7 -18.65 -5.94 2.83
C PHE A 7 -18.64 -6.66 1.48
N TYR A 8 -18.22 -5.97 0.43
CA TYR A 8 -18.09 -6.52 -0.91
C TYR A 8 -16.61 -6.68 -1.24
N PRO A 9 -16.08 -7.92 -1.33
CA PRO A 9 -14.68 -8.13 -1.66
C PRO A 9 -14.34 -7.57 -3.04
N ALA A 10 -13.20 -6.89 -3.13
CA ALA A 10 -12.63 -6.50 -4.42
C ALA A 10 -12.22 -7.75 -5.23
N GLU A 11 -12.17 -7.62 -6.55
CA GLU A 11 -11.83 -8.69 -7.47
C GLU A 11 -10.43 -9.28 -7.22
N ASN A 12 -10.24 -10.55 -7.57
CA ASN A 12 -9.01 -11.31 -7.29
C ASN A 12 -7.72 -10.67 -7.83
N TYR A 13 -7.80 -9.89 -8.93
CA TYR A 13 -6.64 -9.23 -9.50
C TYR A 13 -6.17 -8.01 -8.68
N HIS A 14 -7.07 -7.39 -7.90
CA HIS A 14 -6.73 -6.34 -6.95
C HIS A 14 -6.11 -6.92 -5.67
N GLN A 15 -6.54 -8.12 -5.27
CA GLN A 15 -6.02 -8.79 -4.08
C GLN A 15 -4.52 -9.05 -4.22
N GLU A 16 -3.76 -8.69 -3.18
CA GLU A 16 -2.30 -8.87 -3.13
C GLU A 16 -1.54 -8.27 -4.32
N PHE A 17 -2.04 -7.18 -4.91
CA PHE A 17 -1.43 -6.55 -6.08
C PHE A 17 0.06 -6.24 -5.91
N TYR A 18 0.49 -5.80 -4.73
CA TYR A 18 1.90 -5.54 -4.44
C TYR A 18 2.80 -6.78 -4.53
N LYS A 19 2.26 -7.98 -4.28
CA LYS A 19 2.98 -9.26 -4.45
C LYS A 19 2.96 -9.72 -5.90
N LYS A 20 1.79 -9.61 -6.57
CA LYS A 20 1.58 -10.08 -7.94
C LYS A 20 2.31 -9.21 -8.98
N ASN A 21 2.43 -7.91 -8.73
CA ASN A 21 3.05 -6.94 -9.64
C ASN A 21 4.05 -6.02 -8.91
N PRO A 22 5.13 -6.57 -8.33
CA PRO A 22 6.01 -5.84 -7.42
C PRO A 22 6.69 -4.65 -8.11
N LEU A 23 7.12 -4.79 -9.37
CA LEU A 23 7.78 -3.71 -10.12
C LEU A 23 6.84 -2.53 -10.35
N ARG A 24 5.59 -2.78 -10.74
CA ARG A 24 4.59 -1.73 -10.96
C ARG A 24 4.20 -1.05 -9.66
N TYR A 25 4.06 -1.83 -8.58
CA TYR A 25 3.78 -1.30 -7.26
C TYR A 25 4.91 -0.41 -6.73
N GLU A 26 6.16 -0.85 -6.81
CA GLU A 26 7.31 -0.06 -6.34
C GLU A 26 7.54 1.18 -7.21
N GLY A 27 7.38 1.08 -8.54
CA GLY A 27 7.44 2.25 -9.43
C GLY A 27 6.41 3.31 -9.06
N TYR A 28 5.16 2.91 -8.79
CA TYR A 28 4.13 3.81 -8.29
C TYR A 28 4.47 4.40 -6.91
N LYS A 29 4.93 3.58 -5.96
CA LYS A 29 5.27 4.00 -4.60
C LYS A 29 6.42 5.01 -4.56
N VAL A 30 7.40 4.89 -5.46
CA VAL A 30 8.47 5.88 -5.61
C VAL A 30 7.95 7.12 -6.35
N GLY A 31 7.29 6.95 -7.50
CA GLY A 31 6.80 8.06 -8.32
C GLY A 31 5.72 8.92 -7.66
N SER A 32 4.95 8.34 -6.73
CA SER A 32 3.97 9.09 -5.91
C SER A 32 4.59 9.89 -4.76
N GLY A 33 5.90 9.78 -4.52
CA GLY A 33 6.59 10.41 -3.39
C GLY A 33 6.38 9.70 -2.04
N ARG A 34 5.51 8.67 -1.98
CA ARG A 34 5.22 7.92 -0.75
C ARG A 34 6.47 7.31 -0.14
N ALA A 35 7.36 6.73 -0.95
CA ALA A 35 8.61 6.15 -0.46
C ALA A 35 9.48 7.20 0.26
N GLY A 36 9.62 8.39 -0.32
CA GLY A 36 10.40 9.49 0.26
C GLY A 36 9.77 10.02 1.54
N TYR A 37 8.45 10.26 1.52
CA TYR A 37 7.71 10.72 2.70
C TYR A 37 7.83 9.75 3.89
N LEU A 38 7.69 8.44 3.64
CA LEU A 38 7.84 7.42 4.68
C LEU A 38 9.26 7.39 5.26
N LYS A 39 10.28 7.56 4.40
CA LYS A 39 11.68 7.64 4.85
C LYS A 39 11.93 8.89 5.70
N GLU A 40 11.43 10.05 5.30
CA GLU A 40 11.63 11.30 6.04
C GLU A 40 10.96 11.27 7.42
N LYS A 41 9.74 10.73 7.51
CA LYS A 41 8.95 10.76 8.74
C LYS A 41 9.16 9.56 9.65
N TRP A 42 9.54 8.40 9.11
CA TRP A 42 9.65 7.14 9.85
C TRP A 42 10.90 6.31 9.54
N GLY A 43 11.84 6.80 8.72
CA GLY A 43 13.01 6.04 8.25
C GLY A 43 14.04 5.71 9.33
N ASP A 44 14.02 6.40 10.47
CA ASP A 44 14.99 6.25 11.57
C ASP A 44 14.55 5.21 12.63
N GLN A 45 13.51 4.43 12.37
CA GLN A 45 13.04 3.37 13.28
C GLN A 45 13.86 2.06 13.20
N LYS A 46 15.06 2.08 12.61
CA LYS A 46 15.97 0.92 12.66
C LYS A 46 16.72 0.90 14.00
N LYS A 47 16.21 0.12 14.95
CA LYS A 47 17.06 -0.57 15.94
C LYS A 47 17.59 -1.86 15.34
#